data_AF-A0A2N5H533-F1
#
_entry.id   AF-A0A2N5H533-F1
#
_cell.length_a   1.000
_cell.length_b   1.000
_cell.length_c   1.000
_cell.angle_alpha   90.00
_cell.angle_beta   90.00
_cell.angle_gamma   90.00
#
_symmetry.space_group_name_H-M   'P 1'
#
loop_
_entity.id
_entity.type
_entity.pdbx_description
1 polymer ?
#
loop_
_entity_poly.entity_id
_entity_poly.type
_entity_poly.pdbx_seq_one_letter_code
_entity_poly.pdbx_strand_id
1 'polypeptide(L)'
;MELETKKVSRFKSKVFWLKVVGLLVLLSIFYNIGVSGAKITLEEKKVNYDELVKEIRAKEKEVDETKQKIADVEFELKEIEEEFNAKQAEFEEAKKVVENKQSIENDIAKLNSDLETKKGEIAAIDANIKAKNDELASITGQIQEKKDAPKQLPAGNFTVGKDIPAGRYKVVPVGQGSNFIVYSGSGRLKVNTILGSFGVGEYVFDAAEGDNIQTEAPAKFIAVE
;
A
#
# COMPACT_ATOMS: atom_id res chain seq x y z
N MET A 1 55.53 -63.51 122.71
CA MET A 1 54.19 -63.09 122.26
C MET A 1 54.15 -63.32 120.76
N GLU A 2 53.09 -63.97 120.29
CA GLU A 2 52.82 -64.44 118.91
C GLU A 2 52.97 -63.30 117.86
N LEU A 3 53.26 -63.53 116.58
CA LEU A 3 52.40 -64.22 115.60
C LEU A 3 53.19 -64.60 114.33
N GLU A 4 52.90 -65.80 113.82
CA GLU A 4 53.08 -66.17 112.40
C GLU A 4 52.18 -65.33 111.49
N THR A 5 52.58 -65.12 110.22
CA THR A 5 51.73 -65.38 109.04
C THR A 5 52.58 -65.51 107.77
N LYS A 6 52.02 -66.20 106.78
CA LYS A 6 52.70 -67.09 105.82
C LYS A 6 52.42 -66.67 104.36
N LYS A 7 53.46 -66.84 103.50
CA LYS A 7 53.45 -67.03 102.02
C LYS A 7 52.88 -65.87 101.16
N VAL A 8 53.32 -65.61 99.92
CA VAL A 8 53.76 -66.50 98.82
C VAL A 8 54.84 -65.79 97.98
N SER A 9 55.92 -66.50 97.65
CA SER A 9 56.92 -66.11 96.64
C SER A 9 56.34 -66.28 95.23
N ARG A 10 56.38 -65.26 94.38
CA ARG A 10 56.35 -65.43 92.92
C ARG A 10 57.18 -64.34 92.24
N PHE A 11 57.83 -64.70 91.13
CA PHE A 11 58.60 -63.87 90.19
C PHE A 11 60.10 -63.68 90.43
N LYS A 12 60.91 -64.67 90.01
CA LYS A 12 62.30 -64.47 89.54
C LYS A 12 62.73 -65.53 88.52
N SER A 13 62.21 -65.52 87.29
CA SER A 13 62.89 -66.23 86.19
C SER A 13 62.96 -65.37 84.93
N LYS A 14 64.17 -65.20 84.39
CA LYS A 14 64.45 -64.47 83.14
C LYS A 14 63.65 -65.03 81.95
N VAL A 15 63.34 -66.33 82.00
CA VAL A 15 62.55 -67.05 81.01
C VAL A 15 61.09 -66.58 80.96
N PHE A 16 60.52 -66.14 82.08
CA PHE A 16 59.15 -65.59 82.11
C PHE A 16 59.08 -64.24 81.39
N TRP A 17 60.01 -63.33 81.69
CA TRP A 17 60.05 -62.01 81.06
C TRP A 17 60.34 -62.08 79.56
N LEU A 18 61.18 -63.01 79.11
CA LEU A 18 61.41 -63.29 77.68
C LEU A 18 60.12 -63.71 76.95
N LYS A 19 59.27 -64.54 77.58
CA LYS A 19 57.99 -64.95 76.99
C LYS A 19 56.99 -63.80 76.89
N VAL A 20 56.94 -62.93 77.90
CA VAL A 20 56.05 -61.75 77.90
C VAL A 20 56.47 -60.75 76.82
N VAL A 21 57.76 -60.47 76.68
CA VAL A 21 58.27 -59.56 75.63
C VAL A 21 58.05 -60.16 74.24
N GLY A 22 58.29 -61.46 74.06
CA GLY A 22 57.99 -62.15 72.80
C GLY A 22 56.51 -62.06 72.41
N LEU A 23 55.60 -62.20 73.38
CA LEU A 23 54.16 -62.04 73.17
C LEU A 23 53.78 -60.60 72.78
N LEU A 24 54.38 -59.59 73.42
CA LEU A 24 54.13 -58.18 73.11
C LEU A 24 54.67 -57.76 71.74
N VAL A 25 55.81 -58.31 71.33
CA VAL A 25 56.35 -58.11 69.97
C VAL A 25 55.46 -58.80 68.94
N LEU A 26 55.01 -60.03 69.21
CA LEU A 26 54.03 -60.71 68.37
C LEU A 26 52.71 -59.94 68.25
N LEU A 27 52.18 -59.42 69.35
CA LEU A 27 50.97 -58.58 69.35
C LEU A 27 51.18 -57.26 68.59
N SER A 28 52.35 -56.64 68.70
CA SER A 28 52.68 -55.43 67.93
C SER A 28 52.81 -55.73 66.43
N ILE A 29 53.41 -56.87 66.07
CA ILE A 29 53.50 -57.32 64.68
C ILE A 29 52.11 -57.64 64.13
N PHE A 30 51.27 -58.37 64.88
CA PHE A 30 49.90 -58.68 64.50
C PHE A 30 49.00 -57.44 64.45
N TYR A 31 49.21 -56.44 65.31
CA TYR A 31 48.50 -55.17 65.24
C TYR A 31 48.92 -54.38 64.00
N ASN A 32 50.22 -54.28 63.70
CA ASN A 32 50.70 -53.61 62.49
C ASN A 32 50.23 -54.31 61.19
N ILE A 33 50.26 -55.66 61.17
CA ILE A 33 49.78 -56.47 60.04
C ILE A 33 48.24 -56.39 59.92
N GLY A 34 47.51 -56.41 61.04
CA GLY A 34 46.05 -56.34 61.07
C GLY A 34 45.51 -54.98 60.65
N VAL A 35 46.14 -53.90 61.11
CA VAL A 35 45.80 -52.51 60.74
C VAL A 35 46.16 -52.22 59.28
N SER A 36 47.25 -52.80 58.75
CA SER A 36 47.61 -52.66 57.32
C SER A 36 46.90 -53.66 56.38
N GLY A 37 46.26 -54.70 56.91
CA GLY A 37 45.84 -55.88 56.15
C GLY A 37 44.33 -56.06 55.95
N ALA A 38 43.48 -55.29 56.62
CA ALA A 38 42.03 -55.38 56.48
C ALA A 38 41.59 -54.85 55.10
N LYS A 39 41.24 -55.77 54.18
CA LYS A 39 40.69 -55.47 52.85
C LYS A 39 39.22 -55.84 52.80
N ILE A 40 38.39 -54.98 52.25
CA ILE A 40 36.96 -55.19 52.01
C ILE A 40 36.76 -55.38 50.51
N THR A 41 35.89 -56.31 50.12
CA THR A 41 35.51 -56.51 48.71
C THR A 41 34.40 -55.54 48.33
N LEU A 42 34.67 -54.66 47.37
CA LEU A 42 33.69 -53.80 46.72
C LEU A 42 33.76 -54.12 45.22
N GLU A 43 32.64 -54.49 44.60
CA GLU A 43 32.56 -54.85 43.17
C GLU A 43 33.70 -55.78 42.70
N GLU A 44 33.92 -56.89 43.43
CA GLU A 44 34.91 -57.95 43.13
C GLU A 44 36.40 -57.56 43.25
N LYS A 45 36.73 -56.32 43.66
CA LYS A 45 38.12 -55.85 43.88
C LYS A 45 38.46 -55.79 45.37
N LYS A 46 39.59 -56.38 45.77
CA LYS A 46 40.11 -56.28 47.16
C LYS A 46 40.80 -54.94 47.35
N VAL A 47 40.13 -53.99 47.99
CA VAL A 47 40.65 -52.65 48.26
C VAL A 47 40.89 -52.43 49.76
N ASN A 48 41.86 -51.58 50.09
CA ASN A 48 42.10 -51.14 51.46
C ASN A 48 41.47 -49.75 51.72
N TYR A 49 41.47 -49.32 52.99
CA TYR A 49 40.88 -48.03 53.39
C TYR A 49 41.44 -46.83 52.61
N ASP A 50 42.75 -46.79 52.38
CA ASP A 50 43.39 -45.68 51.66
C ASP A 50 43.01 -45.62 50.18
N GLU A 51 42.80 -46.78 49.54
CA GLU A 51 42.30 -46.88 48.17
C GLU A 51 40.86 -46.40 48.07
N LEU A 52 39.99 -46.80 49.01
CA LEU A 52 38.60 -46.31 49.09
C LEU A 52 38.54 -44.79 49.29
N VAL A 53 39.38 -44.22 50.17
CA VAL A 53 39.44 -42.77 50.39
C VAL A 53 39.90 -42.03 49.13
N LYS A 54 40.83 -42.60 48.35
CA LYS A 54 41.26 -42.02 47.06
C LYS A 54 40.14 -42.06 46.02
N GLU A 55 39.41 -43.18 45.91
CA GLU A 55 38.28 -43.30 44.99
C GLU A 55 37.13 -42.36 45.37
N ILE A 56 36.82 -42.22 46.66
CA ILE A 56 35.83 -41.25 47.15
C ILE A 56 36.22 -39.83 46.75
N ARG A 57 37.48 -39.42 47.01
CA ARG A 57 37.96 -38.08 46.61
C ARG A 57 37.91 -37.85 45.11
N ALA A 58 38.24 -38.87 44.31
CA ALA A 58 38.14 -38.79 42.86
C ALA A 58 36.68 -38.60 42.40
N LYS A 59 35.75 -39.35 43.01
CA LYS A 59 34.32 -39.23 42.73
C LYS A 59 33.72 -37.91 43.19
N GLU A 60 34.15 -37.37 44.34
CA GLU A 60 33.78 -36.02 44.79
C GLU A 60 34.19 -34.96 43.77
N LYS A 61 35.42 -35.06 43.24
CA LYS A 61 35.89 -34.17 42.18
C LYS A 61 35.07 -34.29 40.90
N GLU A 62 34.76 -35.52 40.44
CA GLU A 62 33.90 -35.74 39.27
C GLU A 62 32.48 -35.17 39.47
N VAL A 63 31.92 -35.28 40.68
CA VAL A 63 30.62 -34.69 41.02
C VAL A 63 30.68 -33.17 40.94
N ASP A 64 31.73 -32.53 41.45
CA ASP A 64 31.86 -31.07 41.39
C ASP A 64 32.11 -30.56 39.96
N GLU A 65 32.91 -31.26 39.16
CA GLU A 65 33.06 -30.98 37.72
C GLU A 65 31.73 -31.13 36.97
N THR A 66 30.91 -32.11 37.33
CA THR A 66 29.58 -32.32 36.73
C THR A 66 28.61 -31.22 37.13
N LYS A 67 28.62 -30.78 38.41
CA LYS A 67 27.80 -29.64 38.86
C LYS A 67 28.14 -28.35 38.12
N GLN A 68 29.42 -28.10 37.88
CA GLN A 68 29.85 -26.92 37.10
C GLN A 68 29.28 -26.98 35.67
N LYS A 69 29.43 -28.12 34.99
CA LYS A 69 28.85 -28.31 33.65
C LYS A 69 27.33 -28.16 33.62
N ILE A 70 26.62 -28.62 34.65
CA ILE A 70 25.17 -28.42 34.77
C ILE A 70 24.86 -26.93 34.85
N ALA A 71 25.57 -26.18 35.69
CA ALA A 71 25.37 -24.74 35.83
C ALA A 71 25.67 -23.98 34.52
N ASP A 72 26.72 -24.37 33.79
CA ASP A 72 27.06 -23.79 32.50
C ASP A 72 25.96 -24.06 31.46
N VAL A 73 25.46 -25.30 31.38
CA VAL A 73 24.36 -25.68 30.48
C VAL A 73 23.05 -24.98 30.85
N GLU A 74 22.74 -24.82 32.13
CA GLU A 74 21.56 -24.06 32.58
C GLU A 74 21.65 -22.59 32.17
N PHE A 75 22.85 -22.00 32.20
CA PHE A 75 23.09 -20.64 31.74
C PHE A 75 22.91 -20.52 30.22
N GLU A 76 23.52 -21.42 29.44
CA GLU A 76 23.36 -21.47 27.99
C GLU A 76 21.88 -21.68 27.58
N LEU A 77 21.15 -22.56 28.28
CA LEU A 77 19.74 -22.81 28.01
C LEU A 77 18.90 -21.55 28.20
N LYS A 78 19.20 -20.77 29.25
CA LYS A 78 18.51 -19.52 29.53
C LYS A 78 18.78 -18.47 28.44
N GLU A 79 20.02 -18.34 27.98
CA GLU A 79 20.36 -17.44 26.87
C GLU A 79 19.61 -17.83 25.58
N ILE A 80 19.59 -19.11 25.25
CA ILE A 80 18.86 -19.62 24.08
C ILE A 80 17.34 -19.35 24.20
N GLU A 81 16.75 -19.51 25.39
CA GLU A 81 15.34 -19.21 25.61
C GLU A 81 15.03 -17.73 25.42
N GLU A 82 15.90 -16.84 25.91
CA GLU A 82 15.79 -15.39 25.70
C GLU A 82 15.89 -15.03 24.21
N GLU A 83 16.86 -15.60 23.49
CA GLU A 83 17.01 -15.41 22.03
C GLU A 83 15.81 -15.95 21.24
N PHE A 84 15.29 -17.12 21.61
CA PHE A 84 14.13 -17.73 20.95
C PHE A 84 12.89 -16.83 21.09
N ASN A 85 12.65 -16.31 22.29
CA ASN A 85 11.53 -15.41 22.56
C ASN A 85 11.66 -14.10 21.76
N ALA A 86 12.88 -13.53 21.69
CA ALA A 86 13.14 -12.37 20.86
C ALA A 86 12.87 -12.65 19.37
N LYS A 87 13.33 -13.81 18.86
CA LYS A 87 13.10 -14.21 17.46
C LYS A 87 11.63 -14.45 17.14
N GLN A 88 10.89 -15.01 18.09
CA GLN A 88 9.45 -15.20 17.95
C GLN A 88 8.71 -13.86 17.85
N ALA A 89 9.11 -12.86 18.64
CA ALA A 89 8.54 -11.51 18.56
C ALA A 89 8.81 -10.85 17.19
N GLU A 90 10.06 -10.94 16.69
CA GLU A 90 10.42 -10.45 15.34
C GLU A 90 9.59 -11.14 14.24
N PHE A 91 9.36 -12.45 14.36
CA PHE A 91 8.58 -13.21 13.37
C PHE A 91 7.12 -12.74 13.31
N GLU A 92 6.48 -12.48 14.45
CA GLU A 92 5.12 -11.97 14.48
C GLU A 92 5.01 -10.55 13.90
N GLU A 93 6.02 -9.70 14.10
CA GLU A 93 6.08 -8.39 13.46
C GLU A 93 6.24 -8.53 11.93
N ALA A 94 7.15 -9.39 11.47
CA ALA A 94 7.33 -9.66 10.05
C ALA A 94 6.05 -10.20 9.38
N LYS A 95 5.29 -11.04 10.09
CA LYS A 95 3.99 -11.53 9.62
C LYS A 95 2.98 -10.41 9.41
N LYS A 96 2.87 -9.46 10.35
CA LYS A 96 2.00 -8.28 10.18
C LYS A 96 2.41 -7.42 8.98
N VAL A 97 3.72 -7.29 8.71
CA VAL A 97 4.21 -6.58 7.52
C VAL A 97 3.76 -7.28 6.23
N VAL A 98 3.80 -8.62 6.19
CA VAL A 98 3.31 -9.39 5.04
C VAL A 98 1.81 -9.25 4.83
N GLU A 99 1.01 -9.28 5.90
CA GLU A 99 -0.44 -9.07 5.85
C GLU A 99 -0.78 -7.67 5.32
N ASN A 100 -0.09 -6.63 5.82
CA ASN A 100 -0.25 -5.26 5.33
C ASN A 100 0.12 -5.13 3.85
N LYS A 101 1.20 -5.80 3.41
CA LYS A 101 1.61 -5.81 2.00
C LYS A 101 0.52 -6.41 1.11
N GLN A 102 -0.09 -7.53 1.50
CA GLN A 102 -1.18 -8.14 0.75
C GLN A 102 -2.40 -7.21 0.64
N SER A 103 -2.73 -6.49 1.72
CA SER A 103 -3.80 -5.47 1.68
C SER A 103 -3.50 -4.38 0.67
N ILE A 104 -2.27 -3.84 0.68
CA ILE A 104 -1.84 -2.79 -0.25
C ILE A 104 -1.87 -3.29 -1.70
N GLU A 105 -1.45 -4.53 -1.96
CA GLU A 105 -1.51 -5.13 -3.30
C GLU A 105 -2.95 -5.20 -3.83
N ASN A 106 -3.92 -5.53 -2.97
CA ASN A 106 -5.34 -5.53 -3.34
C ASN A 106 -5.87 -4.13 -3.64
N ASP A 107 -5.46 -3.12 -2.85
CA ASP A 107 -5.86 -1.73 -3.08
C ASP A 107 -5.26 -1.18 -4.38
N ILE A 108 -4.00 -1.52 -4.70
CA ILE A 108 -3.37 -1.19 -5.97
C ILE A 108 -4.14 -1.81 -7.14
N ALA A 109 -4.55 -3.08 -7.02
CA ALA A 109 -5.33 -3.74 -8.06
C ALA A 109 -6.68 -3.05 -8.31
N LYS A 110 -7.39 -2.65 -7.24
CA LYS A 110 -8.62 -1.87 -7.35
C LYS A 110 -8.41 -0.51 -8.00
N LEU A 111 -7.41 0.25 -7.52
CA LEU A 111 -7.10 1.57 -8.06
C LEU A 111 -6.75 1.51 -9.56
N ASN A 112 -6.04 0.48 -10.00
CA ASN A 112 -5.76 0.27 -11.42
C ASN A 112 -7.03 -0.01 -12.23
N SER A 113 -7.95 -0.84 -11.70
CA SER A 113 -9.25 -1.10 -12.33
C SER A 113 -10.10 0.16 -12.45
N ASP A 114 -10.14 0.97 -11.40
CA ASP A 114 -10.88 2.24 -11.38
C ASP A 114 -10.26 3.24 -12.37
N LEU A 115 -8.93 3.29 -12.45
CA LEU A 115 -8.19 4.15 -13.38
C LEU A 115 -8.51 3.81 -14.85
N GLU A 116 -8.51 2.53 -15.21
CA GLU A 116 -8.88 2.10 -16.57
C GLU A 116 -10.34 2.39 -16.88
N THR A 117 -11.24 2.22 -15.91
CA THR A 117 -12.66 2.60 -16.05
C THR A 117 -12.80 4.11 -16.32
N LYS A 118 -12.10 4.95 -15.55
CA LYS A 118 -12.14 6.40 -15.72
C LYS A 118 -11.53 6.87 -17.03
N LYS A 119 -10.47 6.22 -17.52
CA LYS A 119 -9.95 6.47 -18.88
C LYS A 119 -10.99 6.18 -19.96
N GLY A 120 -11.72 5.08 -19.83
CA GLY A 120 -12.82 4.73 -20.73
C GLY A 120 -13.94 5.77 -20.73
N GLU A 121 -14.36 6.23 -19.56
CA GLU A 121 -15.35 7.32 -19.43
C GLU A 121 -14.88 8.61 -20.09
N ILE A 122 -13.61 9.02 -19.91
CA ILE A 122 -13.04 10.22 -20.53
C ILE A 122 -13.06 10.09 -22.06
N ALA A 123 -12.62 8.97 -22.61
CA ALA A 123 -12.62 8.75 -24.06
C ALA A 123 -14.04 8.82 -24.65
N ALA A 124 -15.04 8.30 -23.93
CA ALA A 124 -16.44 8.40 -24.34
C ALA A 124 -16.96 9.85 -24.30
N ILE A 125 -16.60 10.61 -23.27
CA ILE A 125 -16.94 12.04 -23.16
C ILE A 125 -16.30 12.84 -24.29
N ASP A 126 -15.02 12.62 -24.59
CA ASP A 126 -14.31 13.29 -25.68
C ASP A 126 -14.96 13.03 -27.04
N ALA A 127 -15.37 11.78 -27.30
CA ALA A 127 -16.11 11.41 -28.51
C ALA A 127 -17.45 12.15 -28.60
N ASN A 128 -18.19 12.24 -27.49
CA ASN A 128 -19.45 12.98 -27.43
C ASN A 128 -19.27 14.49 -27.64
N ILE A 129 -18.23 15.09 -27.06
CA ILE A 129 -17.90 16.51 -27.25
C ILE A 129 -17.61 16.78 -28.72
N LYS A 130 -16.80 15.93 -29.37
CA LYS A 130 -16.50 16.07 -30.79
C LYS A 130 -17.77 15.99 -31.65
N ALA A 131 -18.62 15.00 -31.41
CA ALA A 131 -19.89 14.86 -32.13
C ALA A 131 -20.80 16.09 -31.96
N LYS A 132 -20.89 16.64 -30.75
CA LYS A 132 -21.68 17.84 -30.47
C LYS A 132 -21.10 19.11 -31.12
N ASN A 133 -19.78 19.23 -31.20
CA ASN A 133 -19.14 20.32 -31.93
C ASN A 133 -19.41 20.24 -33.43
N ASP A 134 -19.38 19.04 -34.01
CA ASP A 134 -19.69 18.82 -35.42
C ASP A 134 -21.17 19.15 -35.72
N GLU A 135 -22.09 18.72 -34.85
CA GLU A 135 -23.51 19.10 -34.92
C GLU A 135 -23.70 20.62 -34.85
N LEU A 136 -23.01 21.28 -33.91
CA LEU A 136 -23.09 22.74 -33.74
C LEU A 136 -22.59 23.46 -34.98
N ALA A 137 -21.45 23.06 -35.55
CA ALA A 137 -20.90 23.64 -36.77
C ALA A 137 -21.88 23.50 -37.95
N SER A 138 -22.51 22.34 -38.10
CA SER A 138 -23.55 22.11 -39.11
C SER A 138 -24.75 23.04 -38.92
N ILE A 139 -25.26 23.16 -37.69
CA ILE A 139 -26.40 24.03 -37.38
C ILE A 139 -26.04 25.50 -37.64
N THR A 140 -24.87 25.95 -37.23
CA THR A 140 -24.38 27.31 -37.49
C THR A 140 -24.29 27.57 -38.99
N GLY A 141 -23.78 26.63 -39.78
CA GLY A 141 -23.75 26.72 -41.25
C GLY A 141 -25.15 26.88 -41.84
N GLN A 142 -26.09 26.02 -41.43
CA GLN A 142 -27.48 26.10 -41.91
C GLN A 142 -28.18 27.41 -41.54
N ILE A 143 -27.92 27.94 -40.33
CA ILE A 143 -28.46 29.24 -39.91
C ILE A 143 -27.92 30.36 -40.80
N GLN A 144 -26.61 30.34 -41.09
CA GLN A 144 -25.98 31.34 -41.95
C GLN A 144 -26.54 31.26 -43.37
N GLU A 145 -26.63 30.06 -43.95
CA GLU A 145 -27.25 29.85 -45.28
C GLU A 145 -28.69 30.36 -45.34
N LYS A 146 -29.49 30.12 -44.31
CA LYS A 146 -30.87 30.61 -44.24
C LYS A 146 -30.97 32.13 -44.07
N LYS A 147 -30.00 32.75 -43.40
CA LYS A 147 -29.92 34.20 -43.22
C LYS A 147 -29.54 34.90 -44.54
N ASP A 148 -28.63 34.31 -45.30
CA ASP A 148 -28.12 34.88 -46.56
C ASP A 148 -29.00 34.52 -47.76
N ALA A 149 -29.93 33.57 -47.61
CA ALA A 149 -30.86 33.18 -48.65
C ALA A 149 -31.70 34.38 -49.14
N PRO A 150 -31.80 34.61 -50.45
CA PRO A 150 -32.62 35.68 -50.99
C PRO A 150 -34.10 35.56 -50.56
N LYS A 151 -34.69 36.67 -50.11
CA LYS A 151 -36.11 36.74 -49.78
C LYS A 151 -36.90 37.26 -50.97
N GLN A 152 -38.02 36.62 -51.29
CA GLN A 152 -38.95 37.12 -52.29
C GLN A 152 -40.20 37.65 -51.59
N LEU A 153 -40.53 38.91 -51.85
CA LEU A 153 -41.76 39.53 -51.37
C LEU A 153 -42.73 39.69 -52.54
N PRO A 154 -44.04 39.49 -52.35
CA PRO A 154 -45.05 39.81 -53.36
C PRO A 154 -45.21 41.33 -53.52
N ALA A 155 -46.13 41.75 -54.39
CA ALA A 155 -46.57 43.14 -54.41
C ALA A 155 -47.23 43.52 -53.07
N GLY A 156 -46.92 44.70 -52.54
CA GLY A 156 -47.48 45.20 -51.29
C GLY A 156 -46.55 46.14 -50.53
N ASN A 157 -46.86 46.31 -49.24
CA ASN A 157 -46.11 47.13 -48.29
C ASN A 157 -45.54 46.23 -47.19
N PHE A 158 -44.26 46.40 -46.90
CA PHE A 158 -43.50 45.57 -45.95
C PHE A 158 -42.68 46.44 -45.02
N THR A 159 -42.42 45.95 -43.81
CA THR A 159 -41.62 46.64 -42.80
C THR A 159 -40.31 45.89 -42.57
N VAL A 160 -39.19 46.60 -42.69
CA VAL A 160 -37.86 46.08 -42.35
C VAL A 160 -37.77 45.85 -40.84
N GLY A 161 -37.26 44.69 -40.43
CA GLY A 161 -37.32 44.17 -39.07
C GLY A 161 -38.48 43.20 -38.83
N LYS A 162 -39.56 43.30 -39.62
CA LYS A 162 -40.72 42.40 -39.55
C LYS A 162 -40.74 41.38 -40.69
N ASP A 163 -40.65 41.85 -41.93
CA ASP A 163 -40.81 41.00 -43.12
C ASP A 163 -39.44 40.57 -43.69
N ILE A 164 -38.47 41.48 -43.68
CA ILE A 164 -37.05 41.23 -44.00
C ILE A 164 -36.14 41.82 -42.92
N PRO A 165 -35.02 41.19 -42.55
CA PRO A 165 -34.11 41.77 -41.57
C PRO A 165 -33.45 43.05 -42.10
N ALA A 166 -33.01 43.93 -41.21
CA ALA A 166 -32.19 45.08 -41.61
C ALA A 166 -30.87 44.61 -42.25
N GLY A 167 -30.38 45.38 -43.22
CA GLY A 167 -29.18 45.02 -43.98
C GLY A 167 -29.12 45.73 -45.32
N ARG A 168 -28.06 45.47 -46.08
CA ARG A 168 -27.94 45.96 -47.45
C ARG A 168 -28.44 44.90 -48.43
N TYR A 169 -29.27 45.33 -49.37
CA TYR A 169 -29.89 44.42 -50.32
C TYR A 169 -29.70 44.90 -51.74
N LYS A 170 -29.40 43.93 -52.62
CA LYS A 170 -29.66 44.03 -54.04
C LYS A 170 -31.07 43.51 -54.32
N VAL A 171 -31.95 44.39 -54.76
CA VAL A 171 -33.32 44.04 -55.14
C VAL A 171 -33.40 43.86 -56.67
N VAL A 172 -34.05 42.80 -57.11
CA VAL A 172 -34.30 42.48 -58.52
C VAL A 172 -35.79 42.20 -58.74
N PRO A 173 -36.38 42.58 -59.89
CA PRO A 173 -37.79 42.33 -60.17
C PRO A 173 -38.02 40.84 -60.41
N VAL A 174 -39.20 40.35 -60.04
CA VAL A 174 -39.70 39.05 -60.49
C VAL A 174 -40.77 39.31 -61.55
N GLY A 175 -40.46 39.00 -62.82
CA GLY A 175 -41.31 39.34 -63.96
C GLY A 175 -40.94 40.70 -64.58
N GLN A 176 -41.93 41.45 -65.06
CA GLN A 176 -41.70 42.72 -65.76
C GLN A 176 -41.19 43.85 -64.86
N GLY A 177 -41.45 43.75 -63.55
CA GLY A 177 -41.10 44.77 -62.56
C GLY A 177 -42.15 45.88 -62.43
N SER A 178 -41.92 46.82 -61.51
CA SER A 178 -42.84 47.92 -61.19
C SER A 178 -42.18 49.01 -60.34
N ASN A 179 -42.96 49.95 -59.79
CA ASN A 179 -42.47 50.94 -58.84
C ASN A 179 -41.94 50.26 -57.58
N PHE A 180 -40.72 50.64 -57.20
CA PHE A 180 -40.07 50.24 -55.96
C PHE A 180 -39.72 51.49 -55.16
N ILE A 181 -40.34 51.61 -53.99
CA ILE A 181 -40.26 52.80 -53.14
C ILE A 181 -39.89 52.35 -51.73
N VAL A 182 -38.96 53.06 -51.10
CA VAL A 182 -38.58 52.82 -49.71
C VAL A 182 -38.67 54.13 -48.94
N TYR A 183 -39.37 54.10 -47.81
CA TYR A 183 -39.45 55.18 -46.83
C TYR A 183 -38.71 54.80 -45.56
N SER A 184 -38.06 55.76 -44.91
CA SER A 184 -37.54 55.57 -43.56
C SER A 184 -38.66 55.31 -42.55
N GLY A 185 -38.35 54.79 -41.38
CA GLY A 185 -39.33 54.67 -40.27
C GLY A 185 -39.96 56.01 -39.85
N SER A 186 -39.36 57.15 -40.22
CA SER A 186 -39.91 58.51 -40.03
C SER A 186 -40.70 59.05 -41.24
N GLY A 187 -40.91 58.23 -42.27
CA GLY A 187 -41.65 58.59 -43.48
C GLY A 187 -40.84 59.36 -44.53
N ARG A 188 -39.51 59.49 -44.39
CA ARG A 188 -38.68 60.19 -45.38
C ARG A 188 -38.39 59.27 -46.56
N LEU A 189 -38.55 59.78 -47.78
CA LEU A 189 -38.24 59.01 -48.99
C LEU A 189 -36.75 58.67 -49.06
N LYS A 190 -36.42 57.38 -49.20
CA LYS A 190 -35.05 56.86 -49.35
C LYS A 190 -34.78 56.37 -50.77
N VAL A 191 -35.73 55.64 -51.35
CA VAL A 191 -35.63 55.08 -52.70
C VAL A 191 -36.93 55.38 -53.43
N ASN A 192 -36.80 55.79 -54.69
CA ASN A 192 -37.93 55.92 -55.61
C ASN A 192 -37.45 55.61 -57.02
N THR A 193 -37.73 54.39 -57.49
CA THR A 193 -37.29 53.93 -58.82
C THR A 193 -38.32 53.00 -59.43
N ILE A 194 -38.23 52.81 -60.74
CA ILE A 194 -38.92 51.73 -61.45
C ILE A 194 -37.93 50.58 -61.53
N LEU A 195 -38.22 49.48 -60.85
CA LEU A 195 -37.42 48.25 -60.86
C LEU A 195 -37.99 47.31 -61.92
N GLY A 196 -37.32 47.06 -63.03
CA GLY A 196 -37.90 46.33 -64.16
C GLY A 196 -37.40 46.72 -65.54
N SER A 197 -38.11 46.24 -66.57
CA SER A 197 -37.79 46.50 -67.99
C SER A 197 -37.92 47.97 -68.40
N PHE A 198 -38.72 48.74 -67.66
CA PHE A 198 -38.97 50.17 -67.92
C PHE A 198 -38.16 51.09 -66.99
N GLY A 199 -37.19 50.56 -66.27
CA GLY A 199 -36.33 51.32 -65.37
C GLY A 199 -34.99 50.63 -65.14
N VAL A 200 -34.60 50.44 -63.89
CA VAL A 200 -33.35 49.76 -63.53
C VAL A 200 -33.59 48.25 -63.37
N GLY A 201 -32.69 47.42 -63.88
CA GLY A 201 -32.81 45.96 -63.77
C GLY A 201 -32.53 45.41 -62.37
N GLU A 202 -31.76 46.14 -61.57
CA GLU A 202 -31.49 45.87 -60.17
C GLU A 202 -31.20 47.18 -59.43
N TYR A 203 -31.39 47.18 -58.11
CA TYR A 203 -31.06 48.34 -57.27
C TYR A 203 -30.47 47.90 -55.94
N VAL A 204 -29.44 48.59 -55.45
CA VAL A 204 -28.84 48.32 -54.14
C VAL A 204 -29.23 49.42 -53.17
N PHE A 205 -29.71 49.03 -51.98
CA PHE A 205 -30.09 49.98 -50.94
C PHE A 205 -29.82 49.43 -49.54
N ASP A 206 -29.65 50.35 -48.59
CA ASP A 206 -29.53 50.05 -47.17
C ASP A 206 -30.93 50.08 -46.51
N ALA A 207 -31.37 48.92 -46.03
CA ALA A 207 -32.64 48.73 -45.32
C ALA A 207 -32.39 48.85 -43.81
N ALA A 208 -32.85 49.94 -43.20
CA ALA A 208 -32.78 50.15 -41.76
C ALA A 208 -34.04 49.62 -41.08
N GLU A 209 -33.93 49.22 -39.83
CA GLU A 209 -35.08 48.74 -39.07
C GLU A 209 -36.19 49.79 -38.98
N GLY A 210 -37.44 49.38 -39.25
CA GLY A 210 -38.60 50.26 -39.33
C GLY A 210 -38.84 50.91 -40.70
N ASP A 211 -37.93 50.78 -41.67
CA ASP A 211 -38.17 51.24 -43.05
C ASP A 211 -39.41 50.54 -43.65
N ASN A 212 -40.18 51.28 -44.44
CA ASN A 212 -41.32 50.76 -45.18
C ASN A 212 -40.95 50.58 -46.66
N ILE A 213 -41.09 49.36 -47.15
CA ILE A 213 -40.83 48.97 -48.54
C ILE A 213 -42.17 48.80 -49.24
N GLN A 214 -42.38 49.55 -50.31
CA GLN A 214 -43.52 49.43 -51.19
C GLN A 214 -43.05 48.92 -52.57
N THR A 215 -43.68 47.85 -53.05
CA THR A 215 -43.44 47.32 -54.39
C THR A 215 -44.76 46.93 -55.03
N GLU A 216 -45.00 47.35 -56.27
CA GLU A 216 -46.27 47.06 -56.98
C GLU A 216 -46.21 45.73 -57.77
N ALA A 217 -45.10 45.01 -57.68
CA ALA A 217 -44.88 43.69 -58.27
C ALA A 217 -43.97 42.86 -57.35
N PRO A 218 -43.96 41.53 -57.47
CA PRO A 218 -43.05 40.71 -56.67
C PRO A 218 -41.58 41.06 -56.95
N ALA A 219 -40.78 41.09 -55.89
CA ALA A 219 -39.36 41.45 -55.95
C ALA A 219 -38.53 40.48 -55.10
N LYS A 220 -37.31 40.20 -55.54
CA LYS A 220 -36.35 39.34 -54.87
C LYS A 220 -35.23 40.18 -54.28
N PHE A 221 -35.04 40.05 -52.97
CA PHE A 221 -34.06 40.76 -52.15
C PHE A 221 -32.91 39.82 -51.87
N ILE A 222 -31.73 40.15 -52.37
CA ILE A 222 -30.50 39.39 -52.22
C ILE A 222 -29.62 40.18 -51.26
N ALA A 223 -29.29 39.62 -50.09
CA ALA A 223 -28.39 40.27 -49.15
C ALA A 223 -27.01 40.47 -49.80
N VAL A 224 -26.38 41.61 -49.56
CA VAL A 224 -25.01 41.92 -50.02
C VAL A 224 -24.22 42.55 -48.87
N GLU A 225 -22.92 42.31 -48.84
CA GLU A 225 -21.99 42.92 -47.86
C GLU A 225 -21.72 44.41 -48.13
#